data_AF-A0A7Y2CIZ3-F1
#
_entry.id   AF-A0A7Y2CIZ3-F1
#
_cell.length_a   1.000
_cell.length_b   1.000
_cell.length_c   1.000
_cell.angle_alpha   90.00
_cell.angle_beta   90.00
_cell.angle_gamma   90.00
#
_symmetry.space_group_name_H-M   'P 1'
#
loop_
_entity.id
_entity.type
_entity.pdbx_description
1 polymer ?
#
loop_
_entity_poly.entity_id
_entity_poly.type
_entity_poly.pdbx_seq_one_letter_code
_entity_poly.pdbx_strand_id
1 'polypeptide(L)' 'RVMAEFGHHVCAVDLTPVGSPAKGRGQSVVGDGFVMLRHPDLDAVLGMADRIGTDVRILAG' A
#
# COMPACT_ATOMS: atom_id res chain seq x y z
N ARG A 1 -1.97 -7.10 10.66
CA ARG A 1 -0.78 -6.87 11.52
C ARG A 1 -0.18 -5.49 11.27
N VAL A 2 0.27 -5.19 10.05
CA VAL A 2 0.82 -3.88 9.65
C VAL A 2 -0.10 -2.69 9.98
N MET A 3 -1.40 -2.78 9.67
CA MET A 3 -2.36 -1.71 9.99
C MET A 3 -2.57 -1.49 11.49
N ALA A 4 -2.36 -2.51 12.33
CA ALA A 4 -2.43 -2.35 13.78
C ALA A 4 -1.20 -1.62 14.35
N GLU A 5 -0.05 -1.74 13.66
CA GLU A 5 1.22 -1.13 14.08
C GLU A 5 1.37 0.30 13.53
N PHE A 6 1.03 0.52 12.25
CA PHE A 6 1.28 1.78 11.55
C PHE A 6 0.03 2.55 11.13
N GLY A 7 -1.16 2.07 11.46
CA GLY A 7 -2.41 2.65 10.96
C GLY A 7 -2.57 4.16 11.22
N HIS A 8 -2.00 4.66 12.32
CA HIS A 8 -2.04 6.09 12.65
C HIS A 8 -1.16 6.98 11.73
N HIS A 9 -0.21 6.39 11.01
CA HIS A 9 0.63 7.07 10.01
C HIS A 9 0.06 6.92 8.59
N VAL A 10 -0.96 6.08 8.39
CA VAL A 10 -1.60 5.85 7.10
C VAL A 10 -2.61 6.97 6.84
N CYS A 11 -2.39 7.72 5.76
CA CYS A 11 -3.24 8.84 5.35
C CYS A 11 -4.26 8.42 4.29
N ALA A 12 -3.92 7.46 3.44
CA ALA A 12 -4.82 6.91 2.43
C ALA A 12 -4.44 5.46 2.11
N VAL A 13 -5.45 4.65 1.82
CA VAL A 13 -5.30 3.29 1.31
C VAL A 13 -6.27 3.17 0.14
N ASP A 14 -5.73 2.96 -1.05
CA ASP A 14 -6.51 2.60 -2.23
C ASP A 14 -5.87 1.34 -2.80
N LEU A 15 -6.31 0.18 -2.30
CA LEU A 15 -5.82 -1.12 -2.73
C LEU A 15 -6.94 -1.87 -3.44
N THR A 16 -6.59 -2.50 -4.55
CA THR A 16 -7.49 -3.39 -5.27
C THR A 16 -7.81 -4.59 -4.37
N PRO A 17 -9.09 -4.85 -4.08
CA PRO A 17 -9.48 -5.98 -3.25
C PRO A 17 -8.99 -7.30 -3.82
N VAL A 18 -8.60 -8.23 -2.93
CA VAL A 18 -8.21 -9.60 -3.30
C VAL A 18 -9.34 -10.25 -4.12
N GLY A 19 -9.00 -10.77 -5.29
CA GLY A 19 -9.94 -11.43 -6.20
C GLY A 19 -10.67 -10.50 -7.18
N SER A 20 -10.33 -9.21 -7.21
CA SER A 20 -10.82 -8.32 -8.26
C SER A 20 -10.27 -8.74 -9.63
N PRO A 21 -11.04 -8.59 -10.73
CA PRO A 21 -10.53 -8.85 -12.07
C PRO A 21 -9.31 -7.98 -12.37
N ALA A 22 -8.29 -8.57 -13.01
CA ALA A 22 -7.11 -7.82 -13.44
C ALA A 22 -7.51 -6.62 -14.30
N LYS A 23 -7.06 -5.41 -13.92
CA LYS A 23 -7.34 -4.19 -14.67
C LYS A 23 -6.68 -4.29 -16.05
N GLY A 24 -7.43 -3.97 -17.10
CA GLY A 24 -6.93 -4.05 -18.48
C GLY A 24 -5.67 -3.20 -18.68
N ARG A 25 -4.70 -3.75 -19.41
CA ARG A 25 -3.34 -3.21 -19.67
C ARG A 25 -3.25 -1.74 -20.15
N GLY A 26 -4.37 -1.10 -20.47
CA GLY A 26 -4.43 0.29 -20.93
C GLY A 26 -4.81 1.35 -19.87
N GLN A 27 -5.18 0.96 -18.63
CA GLN A 27 -5.68 1.91 -17.61
C GLN A 27 -4.84 1.98 -16.32
N SER A 28 -3.96 1.02 -16.05
CA SER A 28 -3.22 0.96 -14.78
C SER A 28 -1.87 1.68 -14.87
N VAL A 29 -1.88 3.02 -14.84
CA VAL A 29 -0.66 3.79 -14.52
C VAL A 29 -0.32 3.66 -13.03
N VAL A 30 -1.35 3.45 -12.21
CA VAL A 30 -1.27 3.02 -10.81
C VAL A 30 -1.50 1.50 -10.83
N GLY A 31 -0.59 0.71 -10.24
CA GLY A 31 -0.70 -0.76 -10.21
C GLY A 31 -1.92 -1.27 -9.44
N ASP A 32 -1.76 -2.31 -8.63
CA ASP A 32 -2.86 -2.85 -7.81
C ASP A 32 -3.33 -1.89 -6.69
N GLY A 33 -2.79 -0.68 -6.61
CA GLY A 33 -3.18 0.34 -5.65
C GLY A 33 -2.01 1.14 -5.11
N PHE A 34 -2.28 1.92 -4.06
CA PHE A 34 -1.28 2.64 -3.28
C PHE A 34 -1.66 2.71 -1.80
N VAL A 35 -0.64 2.90 -0.97
CA VAL A 35 -0.76 3.30 0.43
C VAL A 35 0.02 4.60 0.61
N MET A 36 -0.60 5.60 1.22
CA MET A 36 0.04 6.88 1.52
C MET A 36 0.36 6.97 3.01
N LEU A 37 1.61 7.29 3.32
CA LEU A 37 2.12 7.42 4.69
C LEU A 37 2.56 8.85 4.97
N ARG A 38 2.47 9.23 6.25
CA ARG A 38 2.94 10.53 6.74
C ARG A 38 3.64 10.38 8.08
N HIS A 39 4.86 10.90 8.15
CA HIS A 39 5.65 11.01 9.37
C HIS A 39 6.55 12.24 9.29
N PRO A 40 6.82 12.96 10.40
CA PRO A 40 7.72 14.12 10.41
C PRO A 40 9.20 13.73 10.17
N ASP A 41 9.58 12.52 10.55
CA ASP A 41 10.90 11.93 10.28
C ASP A 41 10.85 11.08 8.99
N LEU A 42 11.74 11.41 8.05
CA LEU A 42 11.86 10.76 6.74
C LEU A 42 12.39 9.32 6.84
N ASP A 43 13.37 9.06 7.68
CA ASP A 43 13.95 7.71 7.79
C ASP A 43 12.92 6.74 8.38
N ALA A 44 12.13 7.23 9.34
CA ALA A 44 11.00 6.48 9.88
C ALA A 44 9.92 6.20 8.82
N VAL A 45 9.55 7.17 7.98
CA VAL A 45 8.52 6.93 6.93
C VAL A 45 9.00 5.95 5.88
N LEU A 46 10.28 6.00 5.51
CA LEU A 46 10.87 5.06 4.55
C LEU A 46 10.91 3.64 5.12
N GLY A 47 11.32 3.48 6.39
CA GLY A 47 11.30 2.18 7.06
C GLY A 47 9.90 1.58 7.19
N MET A 48 8.89 2.42 7.46
CA MET A 48 7.48 1.99 7.45
C MET A 48 7.03 1.58 6.06
N ALA A 49 7.36 2.37 5.02
CA ALA A 49 6.99 2.08 3.64
C ALA A 49 7.55 0.74 3.16
N ASP A 50 8.81 0.44 3.48
CA ASP A 50 9.46 -0.82 3.12
C ASP A 50 8.78 -2.04 3.79
N ARG A 51 8.48 -1.92 5.09
CA ARG A 51 7.74 -2.96 5.82
C ARG A 51 6.32 -3.15 5.26
N ILE A 52 5.61 -2.06 4.97
CA ILE A 52 4.27 -2.12 4.37
C ILE A 52 4.33 -2.77 2.99
N GLY A 53 5.26 -2.37 2.13
CA GLY A 53 5.43 -2.96 0.80
C GLY A 53 5.78 -4.46 0.84
N THR A 54 6.51 -4.90 1.86
CA THR A 54 6.89 -6.31 2.04
C THR A 54 5.76 -7.16 2.62
N ASP A 55 5.04 -6.65 3.61
CA ASP A 55 4.05 -7.42 4.38
C ASP A 55 2.63 -7.34 3.81
N VAL A 56 2.32 -6.33 2.97
CA VAL A 56 1.00 -6.22 2.34
C VAL A 56 0.88 -7.28 1.24
N ARG A 57 0.00 -8.24 1.48
CA ARG A 57 -0.40 -9.21 0.47
C ARG A 57 -1.42 -8.60 -0.47
N ILE A 58 -0.96 -8.11 -1.61
CA ILE A 58 -1.80 -7.87 -2.77
C ILE A 58 -1.71 -9.13 -3.63
N LEU A 59 -2.82 -9.87 -3.75
CA LEU A 59 -2.91 -10.92 -4.75
C LEU A 59 -3.26 -10.25 -6.08
N ALA A 60 -2.23 -9.84 -6.81
CA ALA A 60 -2.34 -9.65 -8.25
C ALA A 60 -2.60 -11.05 -8.86
N GLY A 61 -3.81 -11.25 -9.38
CA GLY A 61 -4.15 -12.42 -10.20
C GLY A 61 -3.91 -12.12 -11.67
#